data_AF-A0A1Y1KMW1-F1
#
_entry.id   AF-A0A1Y1KMW1-F1
#
_cell.length_a   1.000
_cell.length_b   1.000
_cell.length_c   1.000
_cell.angle_alpha   90.00
_cell.angle_beta   90.00
_cell.angle_gamma   90.00
#
_symmetry.space_group_name_H-M   'P 1'
#
loop_
_entity.id
_entity.type
_entity.pdbx_description
1 polymer ?
#
loop_
_entity_poly.entity_id
_entity_poly.type
_entity_poly.pdbx_seq_one_letter_code
_entity_poly.pdbx_strand_id
1 'polypeptide(L)'
;HHGDDDAVDEQDEDDPSASRHVAVGSIQSTRFPANIVSNAKYTALTFLPVTLYNEFSFFFNMYFLLVALSQAIPALRIGYLSTYIAPLAFVLCITMGKEAYDDIERRRRDNEANSEEYRVLTFSDPDLRPASGKPHRRPLKSDLSNKRGSRRQRESRHDLTDIQEEDNTHHPSSFVQEEMRKSKDLKVGDVLKLSKGQRVPADVVILQCYNVEGPTSSTPTKEPSEEETLFAFSENEPDGKGKEPDIGIQKDEGDAGGGSGETFIRTDQLDGETDWKLRLAS
;
A
#
# COMPACT_ATOMS: atom_id res chain seq x y z
N HIS A 1 -12.51 45.08 -10.09
CA HIS A 1 -11.82 44.86 -8.81
C HIS A 1 -12.43 43.58 -8.26
N HIS A 2 -11.64 42.50 -8.26
CA HIS A 2 -12.07 41.12 -7.98
C HIS A 2 -12.75 41.03 -6.61
N GLY A 3 -13.88 40.32 -6.57
CA GLY A 3 -14.33 39.64 -5.36
C GLY A 3 -13.71 38.25 -5.39
N ASP A 4 -12.95 37.93 -4.35
CA ASP A 4 -12.39 36.60 -4.14
C ASP A 4 -13.51 35.71 -3.58
N ASP A 5 -13.90 34.71 -4.38
CA ASP A 5 -14.73 33.59 -3.96
C ASP A 5 -13.86 32.65 -3.12
N ASP A 6 -13.84 32.84 -1.79
CA ASP A 6 -13.35 31.84 -0.84
C ASP A 6 -14.36 30.69 -0.78
N ALA A 7 -14.28 29.78 -1.76
CA ALA A 7 -14.87 28.46 -1.68
C ALA A 7 -14.10 27.67 -0.62
N VAL A 8 -14.58 27.73 0.62
CA VAL A 8 -14.20 26.81 1.69
C VAL A 8 -14.67 25.44 1.24
N ASP A 9 -13.72 24.61 0.80
CA ASP A 9 -13.91 23.19 0.52
C ASP A 9 -14.35 22.55 1.86
N GLU A 10 -15.65 22.42 2.07
CA GLU A 10 -16.23 21.67 3.18
C GLU A 10 -15.72 20.22 3.03
N GLN A 11 -14.67 19.89 3.78
CA GLN A 11 -14.26 18.51 3.98
C GLN A 11 -15.39 17.89 4.80
N ASP A 12 -16.31 17.22 4.13
CA ASP A 12 -17.29 16.35 4.77
C ASP A 12 -16.56 15.49 5.80
N GLU A 13 -16.79 15.74 7.08
CA GLU A 13 -16.20 14.96 8.16
C GLU A 13 -16.66 13.51 7.99
N ASP A 14 -15.72 12.60 7.70
CA ASP A 14 -15.98 11.18 7.54
C ASP A 14 -16.51 10.58 8.86
N ASP A 15 -17.83 10.59 9.07
CA ASP A 15 -18.46 9.91 10.20
C ASP A 15 -18.19 8.40 10.09
N PRO A 16 -17.51 7.78 11.08
CA PRO A 16 -17.25 6.34 11.08
C PRO A 16 -18.53 5.51 11.26
N SER A 17 -19.63 6.11 11.72
CA SER A 17 -20.90 5.43 12.00
C SER A 17 -21.88 5.45 10.83
N ALA A 18 -21.63 6.26 9.80
CA ALA A 18 -22.49 6.37 8.64
C ALA A 18 -22.34 5.15 7.70
N SER A 19 -23.45 4.68 7.11
CA SER A 19 -23.42 3.61 6.10
C SER A 19 -22.73 4.08 4.82
N ARG A 20 -21.79 3.29 4.31
CA ARG A 20 -21.01 3.61 3.10
C ARG A 20 -21.36 2.65 1.96
N HIS A 21 -21.64 3.19 0.79
CA HIS A 21 -21.78 2.41 -0.44
C HIS A 21 -20.46 2.43 -1.21
N VAL A 22 -19.92 1.25 -1.51
CA VAL A 22 -18.66 1.09 -2.25
C VAL A 22 -18.93 0.27 -3.50
N ALA A 23 -18.61 0.83 -4.66
CA ALA A 23 -18.70 0.12 -5.93
C ALA A 23 -17.45 -0.73 -6.14
N VAL A 24 -17.57 -2.03 -6.37
CA VAL A 24 -16.41 -2.92 -6.52
C VAL A 24 -15.81 -2.78 -7.92
N GLY A 25 -14.49 -2.67 -8.04
CA GLY A 25 -13.77 -2.65 -9.30
C GLY A 25 -14.00 -1.41 -10.18
N SER A 26 -14.60 -0.36 -9.62
CA SER A 26 -14.96 0.88 -10.34
C SER A 26 -14.59 2.13 -9.55
N ILE A 27 -14.61 3.27 -10.24
CA ILE A 27 -14.30 4.58 -9.63
C ILE A 27 -15.42 4.95 -8.66
N GLN A 28 -15.05 5.34 -7.44
CA GLN A 28 -16.00 5.81 -6.44
C GLN A 28 -16.47 7.23 -6.76
N SER A 29 -17.75 7.51 -6.52
CA SER A 29 -18.32 8.87 -6.64
C SER A 29 -17.93 9.77 -5.46
N THR A 30 -17.73 9.17 -4.27
CA THR A 30 -17.32 9.87 -3.05
C THR A 30 -15.81 9.77 -2.84
N ARG A 31 -15.25 10.78 -2.17
CA ARG A 31 -13.84 10.77 -1.76
C ARG A 31 -13.69 9.93 -0.50
N PHE A 32 -12.60 9.16 -0.42
CA PHE A 32 -12.23 8.39 0.76
C PHE A 32 -10.83 8.80 1.24
N PRO A 33 -10.50 8.57 2.53
CA PRO A 33 -9.14 8.74 3.04
C PRO A 33 -8.13 7.94 2.22
N ALA A 34 -6.93 8.51 2.04
CA ALA A 34 -5.84 7.82 1.36
C ALA A 34 -5.28 6.70 2.24
N ASN A 35 -4.81 5.61 1.63
CA ASN A 35 -4.19 4.49 2.33
C ASN A 35 -2.73 4.80 2.77
N ILE A 36 -2.52 5.90 3.49
CA ILE A 36 -1.19 6.35 3.93
C ILE A 36 -1.12 6.28 5.45
N VAL A 37 -0.16 5.51 5.95
CA VAL A 37 0.17 5.48 7.38
C VAL A 37 1.30 6.47 7.65
N SER A 38 1.13 7.34 8.65
CA SER A 38 2.17 8.26 9.11
C SER A 38 2.19 8.33 10.63
N ASN A 39 3.27 7.82 11.22
CA ASN A 39 3.59 7.91 12.64
C ASN A 39 4.57 9.05 12.95
N ALA A 40 4.87 9.91 11.96
CA ALA A 40 5.72 11.07 12.14
C ALA A 40 5.08 12.05 13.14
N LYS A 41 5.83 12.43 14.17
CA LYS A 41 5.36 13.38 15.20
C LYS A 41 5.56 14.82 14.77
N TYR A 42 6.56 15.06 13.93
CA TYR A 42 6.93 16.40 13.50
C TYR A 42 6.95 16.53 11.98
N THR A 43 6.85 17.76 11.51
CA THR A 43 7.27 18.17 10.18
C THR A 43 8.66 18.81 10.29
N ALA A 44 9.36 19.00 9.18
CA ALA A 44 10.66 19.68 9.19
C ALA A 44 10.62 21.06 9.88
N LEU A 45 9.49 21.78 9.76
CA LEU A 45 9.29 23.08 10.37
C LEU A 45 8.85 23.01 11.82
N THR A 46 7.99 22.05 12.19
CA THR A 46 7.51 21.93 13.58
C THR A 46 8.50 21.23 14.49
N PHE A 47 9.45 20.46 13.94
CA PHE A 47 10.45 19.74 14.73
C PHE A 47 11.24 20.67 15.65
N LEU A 48 11.84 21.73 15.12
CA LEU A 48 12.71 22.62 15.89
C LEU A 48 11.95 23.38 17.00
N PRO A 49 10.88 24.16 16.71
CA PRO A 49 10.21 24.95 17.73
C PRO A 49 9.50 24.09 18.78
N VAL A 50 8.85 22.98 18.37
CA VAL A 50 8.13 22.12 19.31
C VAL A 50 9.10 21.33 20.19
N THR A 51 10.17 20.78 19.62
CA THR A 51 11.16 20.03 20.40
C THR A 51 11.89 20.96 21.39
N LEU A 52 12.29 22.16 20.97
CA LEU A 52 12.91 23.14 21.88
C LEU A 52 11.95 23.56 23.00
N TYR A 53 10.68 23.81 22.69
CA TYR A 53 9.68 24.13 23.70
C TYR A 53 9.53 23.00 24.73
N ASN A 54 9.49 21.74 24.28
CA ASN A 54 9.43 20.58 25.15
C ASN A 54 10.68 20.47 26.04
N GLU A 55 11.88 20.67 25.47
CA GLU A 55 13.13 20.64 26.23
C GLU A 55 13.19 21.77 27.28
N PHE A 56 12.76 22.99 26.96
CA PHE A 56 12.75 24.09 27.91
C PHE A 56 11.60 24.04 28.91
N SER A 57 10.58 23.22 28.69
CA SER A 57 9.56 22.96 29.71
C SER A 57 10.13 22.25 30.94
N PHE A 58 11.31 21.63 30.83
CA PHE A 58 12.05 21.08 31.97
C PHE A 58 12.79 22.16 32.77
N PHE A 59 12.64 22.13 34.10
CA PHE A 59 13.18 23.14 35.01
C PHE A 59 14.68 23.39 34.85
N PHE A 60 15.50 22.34 34.71
CA PHE A 60 16.96 22.50 34.57
C PHE A 60 17.34 23.21 33.26
N ASN A 61 16.73 22.84 32.14
CA ASN A 61 16.99 23.46 30.85
C ASN A 61 16.58 24.94 30.84
N MET A 62 15.42 25.26 31.42
CA MET A 62 14.98 26.65 31.61
C MET A 62 15.90 27.42 32.57
N TYR A 63 16.32 26.81 33.68
CA TYR A 63 17.24 27.41 34.63
C TYR A 63 18.57 27.78 33.98
N PHE A 64 19.20 26.84 33.27
CA PHE A 64 20.46 27.08 32.56
C PHE A 64 20.29 28.10 31.44
N LEU A 65 19.15 28.13 30.76
CA LEU A 65 18.83 29.16 29.77
C LEU A 65 18.79 30.55 30.41
N LEU A 66 18.08 30.72 31.53
CA LEU A 66 17.99 32.00 32.24
C LEU A 66 19.35 32.45 32.79
N VAL A 67 20.12 31.51 33.34
CA VAL A 67 21.50 31.77 33.76
C VAL A 67 22.34 32.22 32.56
N ALA A 68 22.29 31.52 31.42
CA ALA A 68 23.04 31.90 30.23
C ALA A 68 22.61 33.27 29.67
N LEU A 69 21.30 33.54 29.60
CA LEU A 69 20.75 34.83 29.15
C LEU A 69 21.15 35.99 30.07
N SER A 70 21.23 35.77 31.39
CA SER A 70 21.68 36.81 32.33
C SER A 70 23.10 37.29 32.06
N GLN A 71 23.97 36.44 31.49
CA GLN A 71 25.36 36.80 31.15
C GLN A 71 25.45 37.72 29.91
N ALA A 72 24.36 37.86 29.14
CA ALA A 72 24.27 38.84 28.07
C ALA A 72 24.26 40.27 28.63
N ILE A 73 23.78 40.47 29.86
CA ILE A 73 23.74 41.77 30.54
C ILE A 73 25.10 42.05 31.18
N PRO A 74 25.84 43.09 30.76
CA PRO A 74 27.20 43.36 31.25
C PRO A 74 27.30 43.54 32.77
N ALA A 75 26.27 44.10 33.41
CA ALA A 75 26.25 44.33 34.86
C ALA A 75 26.13 43.04 35.70
N LEU A 76 25.61 41.95 35.11
CA LEU A 76 25.41 40.65 35.78
C LEU A 76 26.42 39.59 35.32
N ARG A 77 27.32 39.96 34.40
CA ARG A 77 28.26 39.04 33.77
C ARG A 77 29.40 38.68 34.70
N ILE A 78 29.54 37.40 35.00
CA ILE A 78 30.59 36.87 35.89
C ILE A 78 31.72 36.22 35.06
N GLY A 79 31.42 35.73 33.85
CA GLY A 79 32.39 35.04 32.98
C GLY A 79 32.08 35.17 31.49
N TYR A 80 32.73 34.35 30.67
CA TYR A 80 32.48 34.30 29.23
C TYR A 80 31.11 33.65 28.93
N LEU A 81 30.34 34.20 28.01
CA LEU A 81 29.03 33.67 27.64
C LEU A 81 29.10 32.18 27.20
N SER A 82 30.20 31.80 26.55
CA SER A 82 30.46 30.44 26.10
C SER A 82 30.48 29.42 27.23
N THR A 83 30.93 29.77 28.45
CA THR A 83 31.00 28.81 29.56
C THR A 83 29.63 28.39 30.08
N TYR A 84 28.57 29.13 29.74
CA TYR A 84 27.20 28.84 30.12
C TYR A 84 26.39 28.27 28.95
N ILE A 85 26.57 28.80 27.73
CA ILE A 85 25.87 28.32 26.54
C ILE A 85 26.38 26.96 26.08
N ALA A 86 27.70 26.73 26.08
CA ALA A 86 28.27 25.49 25.55
C ALA A 86 27.72 24.20 26.20
N PRO A 87 27.68 24.06 27.54
CA PRO A 87 27.11 22.86 28.16
C PRO A 87 25.59 22.71 27.90
N LEU A 88 24.84 23.81 27.91
CA LEU A 88 23.40 23.80 27.60
C LEU A 88 23.15 23.34 26.15
N ALA A 89 23.85 23.94 25.19
CA ALA A 89 23.75 23.59 23.78
C ALA A 89 24.16 22.14 23.54
N PHE A 90 25.22 21.65 24.21
CA PHE A 90 25.64 20.25 24.09
C PHE A 90 24.55 19.27 24.51
N VAL A 91 23.93 19.48 25.67
CA VAL A 91 22.84 18.62 26.15
C VAL A 91 21.63 18.69 25.22
N LEU A 92 21.21 19.90 24.82
CA LEU A 92 20.10 20.10 23.89
C LEU A 92 20.34 19.43 22.53
N CYS A 93 21.56 19.52 22.00
CA CYS A 93 21.91 18.86 20.73
C CYS A 93 21.80 17.34 20.83
N ILE A 94 22.17 16.74 21.96
CA ILE A 94 22.04 15.29 22.16
C ILE A 94 20.57 14.89 22.27
N THR A 95 19.76 15.61 23.06
CA THR A 95 18.34 15.28 23.24
C THR A 95 17.57 15.46 21.93
N MET A 96 17.73 16.60 21.27
CA MET A 96 17.14 16.84 19.96
C MET A 96 17.64 15.87 18.90
N GLY A 97 18.92 15.51 18.93
CA GLY A 97 19.50 14.56 17.98
C GLY A 97 18.86 13.18 18.08
N LYS A 98 18.60 12.69 19.30
CA LYS A 98 17.87 11.43 19.53
C LYS A 98 16.42 11.51 19.03
N GLU A 99 15.69 12.55 19.41
CA GLU A 99 14.30 12.72 18.96
C GLU A 99 14.21 12.80 17.42
N ALA A 100 15.16 13.49 16.77
CA ALA A 100 15.24 13.54 15.31
C ALA A 100 15.51 12.16 14.70
N TYR A 101 16.46 11.41 15.28
CA TYR A 101 16.79 10.06 14.81
C TYR A 101 15.59 9.12 14.91
N ASP A 102 14.92 9.10 16.06
CA ASP A 102 13.75 8.25 16.30
C ASP A 102 12.61 8.60 15.32
N ASP A 103 12.39 9.89 15.07
CA ASP A 103 11.36 10.37 14.14
C ASP A 103 11.71 10.08 12.67
N ILE A 104 13.00 10.04 12.30
CA ILE A 104 13.45 9.58 10.97
C ILE A 104 13.23 8.06 10.82
N GLU A 105 13.54 7.28 11.85
CA GLU A 105 13.35 5.83 11.81
C GLU A 105 11.87 5.46 11.69
N ARG A 106 10.97 6.19 12.38
CA ARG A 106 9.52 6.06 12.18
C ARG A 106 9.13 6.30 10.72
N ARG A 107 9.59 7.40 10.12
CA ARG A 107 9.30 7.70 8.71
C ARG A 107 9.86 6.65 7.75
N ARG A 108 11.02 6.06 8.06
CA ARG A 108 11.60 4.98 7.25
C ARG A 108 10.67 3.75 7.26
N ARG A 109 10.21 3.34 8.44
CA ARG A 109 9.26 2.22 8.59
C ARG A 109 7.92 2.50 7.93
N ASP A 110 7.39 3.71 8.08
CA ASP A 110 6.16 4.12 7.43
C ASP A 110 6.30 4.10 5.89
N ASN A 111 7.43 4.59 5.36
CA ASN A 111 7.67 4.57 3.91
C ASN A 111 7.82 3.13 3.38
N GLU A 112 8.44 2.23 4.14
CA GLU A 112 8.51 0.80 3.80
C GLU A 112 7.09 0.21 3.68
N ALA A 113 6.25 0.37 4.70
CA ALA A 113 4.86 -0.11 4.67
C ALA A 113 4.01 0.54 3.58
N ASN A 114 4.15 1.86 3.36
CA ASN A 114 3.40 2.60 2.35
C ASN A 114 3.86 2.28 0.91
N SER A 115 5.07 1.77 0.73
CA SER A 115 5.65 1.44 -0.58
C SER A 115 5.59 -0.04 -0.95
N GLU A 116 5.11 -0.90 -0.04
CA GLU A 116 4.87 -2.32 -0.30
C GLU A 116 3.92 -2.50 -1.49
N GLU A 117 4.22 -3.43 -2.39
CA GLU A 117 3.49 -3.61 -3.64
C GLU A 117 2.40 -4.69 -3.55
N TYR A 118 1.27 -4.41 -4.17
CA TYR A 118 0.08 -5.23 -4.19
C TYR A 118 -0.45 -5.40 -5.61
N ARG A 119 -0.99 -6.58 -5.90
CA ARG A 119 -1.63 -6.89 -7.19
C ARG A 119 -3.08 -6.43 -7.16
N VAL A 120 -3.42 -5.49 -8.03
CA VAL A 120 -4.76 -4.97 -8.23
C VAL A 120 -5.33 -5.53 -9.53
N LEU A 121 -6.56 -6.02 -9.48
CA LEU A 121 -7.32 -6.47 -10.64
C LEU A 121 -8.05 -5.29 -11.25
N THR A 122 -7.74 -4.99 -12.51
CA THR A 122 -8.44 -3.99 -13.31
C THR A 122 -9.37 -4.69 -14.29
N PHE A 123 -10.63 -4.28 -14.30
CA PHE A 123 -11.67 -4.80 -15.19
C PHE A 123 -11.84 -3.83 -16.35
N SER A 124 -11.46 -4.24 -17.55
CA SER A 124 -11.57 -3.42 -18.77
C SER A 124 -12.68 -3.96 -19.66
N ASP A 125 -13.53 -3.06 -20.16
CA ASP A 125 -14.46 -3.40 -21.23
C ASP A 125 -13.69 -3.72 -22.52
N PRO A 126 -14.00 -4.83 -23.21
CA PRO A 126 -13.30 -5.25 -24.42
C PRO A 126 -13.42 -4.26 -25.59
N ASP A 127 -14.39 -3.33 -25.53
CA ASP A 127 -14.71 -2.37 -26.60
C ASP A 127 -13.86 -1.09 -26.57
N LEU A 128 -13.14 -0.82 -25.47
CA LEU A 128 -12.25 0.34 -25.33
C LEU A 128 -10.79 -0.07 -25.53
N ARG A 129 -10.45 -0.58 -26.72
CA ARG A 129 -9.05 -0.79 -27.10
C ARG A 129 -8.37 0.59 -27.28
N PRO A 130 -7.36 0.98 -26.47
CA PRO A 130 -6.40 1.94 -26.98
C PRO A 130 -5.67 1.23 -28.11
N ALA A 131 -5.95 1.63 -29.35
CA ALA A 131 -5.23 1.12 -30.51
C ALA A 131 -3.73 1.21 -30.19
N SER A 132 -3.08 0.06 -30.02
CA SER A 132 -1.63 -0.08 -29.96
C SER A 132 -1.07 0.16 -31.37
N GLY A 133 -1.37 1.33 -31.93
CA GLY A 133 -0.79 1.86 -33.13
C GLY A 133 0.11 3.00 -32.69
N LYS A 134 1.42 2.78 -32.77
CA LYS A 134 2.41 3.86 -32.74
C LYS A 134 1.86 5.02 -33.60
N PRO A 135 1.86 6.30 -33.14
CA PRO A 135 1.37 7.39 -33.95
C PRO A 135 2.31 7.54 -35.14
N HIS A 136 1.93 6.96 -36.28
CA HIS A 136 2.64 7.15 -37.52
C HIS A 136 2.36 8.60 -37.94
N ARG A 137 3.26 9.51 -37.55
CA ARG A 137 3.29 10.88 -38.05
C ARG A 137 3.36 10.80 -39.58
N ARG A 138 2.22 10.95 -40.24
CA ARG A 138 2.16 11.20 -41.68
C ARG A 138 2.41 12.70 -41.87
N PRO A 139 3.47 13.12 -42.55
CA PRO A 139 3.62 14.52 -42.90
C PRO A 139 2.54 14.88 -43.93
N LEU A 140 1.70 15.86 -43.60
CA LEU A 140 0.80 16.50 -44.55
C LEU A 140 1.66 17.23 -45.59
N LYS A 141 1.79 16.64 -46.78
CA LYS A 141 2.21 17.37 -47.97
C LYS A 141 0.95 18.02 -48.55
N SER A 142 0.93 19.35 -48.51
CA SER A 142 0.02 20.17 -49.30
C SER A 142 0.44 20.10 -50.76
N ASP A 143 -0.39 19.52 -51.63
CA ASP A 143 -0.26 19.75 -53.06
C ASP A 143 -1.57 20.30 -53.62
N LEU A 144 -1.45 21.53 -54.09
CA LEU A 144 -2.41 22.21 -54.93
C LEU A 144 -2.34 21.64 -56.35
N SER A 145 -3.53 21.51 -56.93
CA SER A 145 -3.86 21.71 -58.34
C SER A 145 -3.90 20.53 -59.33
N ASN A 146 -5.03 20.55 -60.05
CA ASN A 146 -5.30 20.18 -61.44
C ASN A 146 -5.79 18.77 -61.82
N LYS A 147 -7.12 18.71 -62.01
CA LYS A 147 -7.84 18.53 -63.29
C LYS A 147 -7.41 17.37 -64.22
N ARG A 148 -8.31 16.38 -64.37
CA ARG A 148 -9.21 16.12 -65.53
C ARG A 148 -9.42 14.62 -65.76
N GLY A 149 -10.68 14.22 -66.01
CA GLY A 149 -10.97 13.26 -67.07
C GLY A 149 -11.71 11.97 -66.69
N SER A 150 -12.98 11.92 -67.13
CA SER A 150 -13.65 10.76 -67.78
C SER A 150 -14.17 9.57 -66.93
N ARG A 151 -15.47 9.64 -66.64
CA ARG A 151 -16.55 8.74 -67.12
C ARG A 151 -16.17 7.26 -67.39
N ARG A 152 -16.71 6.33 -66.59
CA ARG A 152 -17.39 5.12 -67.10
C ARG A 152 -18.28 4.43 -66.07
N GLN A 153 -19.54 4.31 -66.48
CA GLN A 153 -20.62 3.46 -66.01
C GLN A 153 -20.25 1.96 -66.04
N ARG A 154 -20.58 1.19 -65.01
CA ARG A 154 -20.99 -0.22 -65.15
C ARG A 154 -21.72 -0.74 -63.90
N GLU A 155 -22.96 -1.11 -64.13
CA GLU A 155 -23.87 -1.84 -63.25
C GLU A 155 -23.60 -3.36 -63.31
N SER A 156 -24.11 -4.05 -62.27
CA SER A 156 -24.33 -5.50 -62.14
C SER A 156 -23.10 -6.38 -61.88
N ARG A 157 -23.08 -7.06 -60.73
CA ARG A 157 -23.65 -8.41 -60.58
C ARG A 157 -23.67 -8.84 -59.12
N HIS A 158 -24.74 -9.54 -58.76
CA HIS A 158 -24.93 -10.28 -57.53
C HIS A 158 -23.76 -11.24 -57.31
N ASP A 159 -23.19 -11.24 -56.10
CA ASP A 159 -22.54 -12.42 -55.55
C ASP A 159 -23.10 -12.63 -54.15
N LEU A 160 -24.04 -13.58 -54.10
CA LEU A 160 -24.63 -14.14 -52.90
C LEU A 160 -23.81 -15.38 -52.57
N THR A 161 -22.79 -15.24 -51.74
CA THR A 161 -22.29 -16.30 -50.84
C THR A 161 -21.28 -15.66 -49.91
N ASP A 162 -21.70 -15.39 -48.69
CA ASP A 162 -20.94 -15.83 -47.52
C ASP A 162 -21.94 -15.87 -46.37
N ILE A 163 -22.42 -17.09 -46.13
CA ILE A 163 -23.01 -17.48 -44.85
C ILE A 163 -21.88 -17.26 -43.86
N GLN A 164 -21.92 -16.13 -43.18
CA GLN A 164 -21.04 -15.89 -42.05
C GLN A 164 -21.49 -16.87 -40.98
N GLU A 165 -20.75 -17.99 -40.87
CA GLU A 165 -20.84 -18.88 -39.73
C GLU A 165 -20.76 -17.99 -38.49
N GLU A 166 -21.84 -17.96 -37.73
CA GLU A 166 -21.87 -17.41 -36.39
C GLU A 166 -20.95 -18.31 -35.55
N ASP A 167 -19.65 -18.01 -35.62
CA ASP A 167 -18.64 -18.62 -34.79
C ASP A 167 -18.95 -18.12 -33.38
N ASN A 168 -19.74 -18.90 -32.65
CA ASN A 168 -20.12 -18.73 -31.26
C ASN A 168 -18.88 -18.96 -30.36
N THR A 169 -17.80 -18.25 -30.69
CA THR A 169 -16.65 -18.08 -29.85
C THR A 169 -17.14 -17.28 -28.66
N HIS A 170 -17.32 -17.92 -27.51
CA HIS A 170 -17.55 -17.23 -26.24
C HIS A 170 -16.37 -16.28 -25.99
N HIS A 171 -16.46 -15.04 -26.47
CA HIS A 171 -15.53 -14.00 -26.06
C HIS A 171 -15.84 -13.71 -24.59
N PRO A 172 -14.84 -13.80 -23.68
CA PRO A 172 -15.07 -13.48 -22.28
C PRO A 172 -15.58 -12.03 -22.19
N SER A 173 -16.69 -11.84 -21.49
CA SER A 173 -17.40 -10.55 -21.38
C SER A 173 -16.60 -9.46 -20.67
N SER A 174 -15.45 -9.79 -20.08
CA SER A 174 -14.56 -8.85 -19.40
C SER A 174 -13.12 -9.34 -19.47
N PHE A 175 -12.17 -8.43 -19.75
CA PHE A 175 -10.75 -8.71 -19.62
C PHE A 175 -10.25 -8.25 -18.25
N VAL A 176 -9.58 -9.16 -17.52
CA VAL A 176 -8.97 -8.85 -16.22
C VAL A 176 -7.47 -8.65 -16.42
N GLN A 177 -6.97 -7.49 -16.03
CA GLN A 177 -5.54 -7.18 -16.04
C GLN A 177 -5.02 -7.04 -14.61
N GLU A 178 -3.89 -7.68 -14.31
CA GLU A 178 -3.16 -7.48 -13.05
C GLU A 178 -2.22 -6.27 -13.18
N GLU A 179 -2.34 -5.33 -12.25
CA GLU A 179 -1.44 -4.17 -12.13
C GLU A 179 -0.79 -4.17 -10.74
N MET A 180 0.51 -3.84 -10.68
CA MET A 180 1.21 -3.65 -9.41
C MET A 180 1.04 -2.21 -8.93
N ARG A 181 0.50 -2.02 -7.72
CA ARG A 181 0.38 -0.71 -7.08
C ARG A 181 0.99 -0.73 -5.69
N LYS A 182 1.55 0.39 -5.26
CA LYS A 182 2.04 0.55 -3.88
C LYS A 182 0.86 0.65 -2.92
N SER A 183 1.07 0.24 -1.68
CA SER A 183 0.07 0.29 -0.61
C SER A 183 -0.60 1.66 -0.54
N LYS A 184 0.20 2.75 -0.56
CA LYS A 184 -0.30 4.12 -0.52
C LYS A 184 -1.17 4.56 -1.70
N ASP A 185 -1.04 3.88 -2.83
CA ASP A 185 -1.72 4.22 -4.08
C ASP A 185 -3.01 3.38 -4.27
N LEU A 186 -3.30 2.45 -3.34
CA LEU A 186 -4.54 1.68 -3.31
C LEU A 186 -5.74 2.56 -2.95
N LYS A 187 -6.88 2.28 -3.56
CA LYS A 187 -8.12 3.03 -3.35
C LYS A 187 -9.26 2.12 -2.88
N VAL A 188 -10.23 2.72 -2.20
CA VAL A 188 -11.47 2.03 -1.82
C VAL A 188 -12.18 1.54 -3.08
N GLY A 189 -12.55 0.26 -3.10
CA GLY A 189 -13.16 -0.42 -4.25
C GLY A 189 -12.17 -1.15 -5.17
N ASP A 190 -10.85 -0.97 -5.00
CA ASP A 190 -9.86 -1.79 -5.70
C ASP A 190 -10.01 -3.26 -5.31
N VAL A 191 -9.91 -4.16 -6.29
CA VAL A 191 -9.95 -5.61 -6.05
C VAL A 191 -8.52 -6.14 -6.01
N LEU A 192 -8.15 -6.76 -4.89
CA LEU A 192 -6.79 -7.23 -4.66
C LEU A 192 -6.68 -8.74 -4.84
N LYS A 193 -5.54 -9.18 -5.38
CA LYS A 193 -5.14 -10.59 -5.40
C LYS A 193 -3.96 -10.78 -4.46
N LEU A 194 -4.21 -11.38 -3.31
CA LEU A 194 -3.21 -11.62 -2.28
C LEU A 194 -2.69 -13.07 -2.33
N SER A 195 -1.41 -13.25 -2.02
CA SER A 195 -0.78 -14.57 -1.91
C SER A 195 -0.67 -15.01 -0.45
N LYS A 196 -0.50 -16.32 -0.20
CA LYS A 196 -0.26 -16.85 1.15
C LYS A 196 0.98 -16.18 1.78
N GLY A 197 0.85 -15.71 3.01
CA GLY A 197 1.93 -15.06 3.75
C GLY A 197 2.13 -13.57 3.41
N GLN A 198 1.35 -13.01 2.48
CA GLN A 198 1.37 -11.58 2.21
C GLN A 198 0.59 -10.83 3.30
N ARG A 199 1.11 -9.67 3.71
CA ARG A 199 0.42 -8.77 4.63
C ARG A 199 -0.84 -8.22 3.98
N VAL A 200 -1.87 -7.93 4.77
CA VAL A 200 -3.08 -7.25 4.27
C VAL A 200 -2.84 -5.73 4.35
N PRO A 201 -3.06 -4.96 3.26
CA PRO A 201 -2.68 -3.55 3.22
C PRO A 201 -3.64 -2.61 3.96
N ALA A 202 -4.92 -3.00 4.08
CA ALA A 202 -6.01 -2.23 4.65
C ALA A 202 -7.14 -3.17 5.09
N ASP A 203 -8.26 -2.63 5.55
CA ASP A 203 -9.46 -3.43 5.79
C ASP A 203 -10.04 -3.96 4.46
N VAL A 204 -10.20 -5.28 4.34
CA VAL A 204 -10.64 -5.94 3.10
C VAL A 204 -11.86 -6.83 3.32
N VAL A 205 -12.68 -6.96 2.28
CA VAL A 205 -13.75 -7.95 2.20
C VAL A 205 -13.29 -9.09 1.30
N ILE A 206 -13.43 -10.33 1.78
CA ILE A 206 -12.99 -11.51 1.05
C ILE A 206 -14.10 -11.94 0.11
N LEU A 207 -13.84 -11.83 -1.19
CA LEU A 207 -14.81 -12.21 -2.24
C LEU A 207 -14.66 -13.66 -2.67
N GLN A 208 -13.42 -14.15 -2.77
CA GLN A 208 -13.13 -15.50 -3.20
C GLN A 208 -11.79 -15.97 -2.62
N CYS A 209 -11.74 -17.24 -2.21
CA CYS A 209 -10.51 -17.93 -1.88
C CYS A 209 -10.31 -19.09 -2.86
N TYR A 210 -9.06 -19.28 -3.30
CA TYR A 210 -8.69 -20.37 -4.17
C TYR A 210 -7.67 -21.25 -3.44
N ASN A 211 -7.96 -22.54 -3.35
CA ASN A 211 -6.96 -23.51 -2.91
C ASN A 211 -6.15 -23.94 -4.15
N VAL A 212 -4.85 -23.66 -4.17
CA VAL A 212 -3.98 -24.17 -5.25
C VAL A 212 -3.58 -25.58 -4.88
N GLU A 213 -4.47 -26.54 -5.13
CA GLU A 213 -4.09 -27.96 -5.15
C GLU A 213 -3.32 -28.21 -6.45
N GLY A 214 -1.99 -28.09 -6.39
CA GLY A 214 -1.13 -28.54 -7.49
C GLY A 214 -1.26 -30.06 -7.66
N PRO A 215 -1.25 -30.60 -8.90
CA PRO A 215 -1.22 -32.04 -9.10
C PRO A 215 0.06 -32.61 -8.49
N THR A 216 -0.10 -33.51 -7.52
CA THR A 216 0.99 -34.24 -6.87
C THR A 216 1.76 -35.08 -7.89
N SER A 217 2.90 -34.59 -8.38
CA SER A 217 3.91 -35.45 -8.99
C SER A 217 4.81 -36.00 -7.89
N SER A 218 4.51 -37.21 -7.43
CA SER A 218 5.37 -38.01 -6.58
C SER A 218 6.64 -38.40 -7.35
N THR A 219 7.79 -37.89 -6.94
CA THR A 219 9.09 -38.51 -7.21
C THR A 219 9.86 -38.61 -5.90
N PRO A 220 10.11 -39.82 -5.37
CA PRO A 220 10.94 -39.99 -4.18
C PRO A 220 12.41 -39.92 -4.60
N THR A 221 13.19 -39.03 -4.01
CA THR A 221 14.65 -39.09 -4.11
C THR A 221 15.24 -39.28 -2.71
N LYS A 222 16.00 -40.36 -2.60
CA LYS A 222 16.68 -40.89 -1.42
C LYS A 222 17.99 -40.14 -1.15
N GLU A 223 18.27 -39.99 0.15
CA GLU A 223 19.58 -40.05 0.84
C GLU A 223 20.59 -38.88 0.73
N PRO A 224 21.56 -38.73 1.67
CA PRO A 224 21.72 -39.36 3.00
C PRO A 224 22.02 -38.36 4.15
N SER A 225 21.97 -38.93 5.36
CA SER A 225 22.47 -38.45 6.65
C SER A 225 23.98 -38.24 6.70
N GLU A 226 24.44 -37.11 7.28
CA GLU A 226 25.73 -37.04 7.99
C GLU A 226 25.57 -36.14 9.24
N GLU A 227 25.96 -36.72 10.38
CA GLU A 227 26.14 -36.06 11.68
C GLU A 227 27.53 -35.41 11.77
N GLU A 228 27.64 -34.33 12.55
CA GLU A 228 28.75 -33.92 13.44
C GLU A 228 28.79 -32.39 13.51
N THR A 229 28.97 -31.67 14.61
CA THR A 229 29.05 -31.91 16.06
C THR A 229 29.06 -30.52 16.73
N LEU A 230 28.54 -30.45 17.97
CA LEU A 230 29.01 -29.61 19.10
C LEU A 230 29.11 -28.07 18.93
N PHE A 231 28.27 -27.34 19.68
CA PHE A 231 28.70 -26.72 20.94
C PHE A 231 27.49 -26.51 21.87
N ALA A 232 27.53 -27.17 23.02
CA ALA A 232 26.63 -26.95 24.13
C ALA A 232 27.23 -25.91 25.08
N PHE A 233 26.45 -24.88 25.43
CA PHE A 233 26.53 -24.24 26.73
C PHE A 233 25.11 -24.18 27.30
N SER A 234 24.96 -24.93 28.40
CA SER A 234 23.78 -25.02 29.26
C SER A 234 23.60 -23.70 30.03
N GLU A 235 22.37 -23.18 30.12
CA GLU A 235 21.64 -22.99 31.40
C GLU A 235 20.27 -22.32 31.20
N ASN A 236 19.27 -22.93 31.86
CA ASN A 236 17.96 -22.42 32.32
C ASN A 236 16.81 -22.12 31.34
N GLU A 237 15.93 -23.11 31.24
CA GLU A 237 14.45 -23.05 31.12
C GLU A 237 13.82 -22.38 32.38
N PRO A 238 12.57 -21.82 32.34
CA PRO A 238 11.37 -22.60 31.99
C PRO A 238 10.25 -21.95 31.15
N ASP A 239 9.65 -22.82 30.34
CA ASP A 239 8.23 -23.03 30.03
C ASP A 239 7.43 -21.91 29.35
N GLY A 240 7.13 -22.13 28.06
CA GLY A 240 6.07 -21.45 27.31
C GLY A 240 5.46 -22.38 26.26
N LYS A 241 4.38 -23.08 26.62
CA LYS A 241 3.58 -23.95 25.74
C LYS A 241 2.98 -23.17 24.56
N GLY A 242 3.48 -23.40 23.35
CA GLY A 242 2.78 -23.11 22.10
C GLY A 242 2.04 -24.35 21.60
N LYS A 243 0.73 -24.23 21.38
CA LYS A 243 -0.16 -25.32 20.96
C LYS A 243 -0.30 -25.30 19.43
N GLU A 244 0.41 -26.17 18.73
CA GLU A 244 0.07 -26.52 17.34
C GLU A 244 -1.27 -27.30 17.34
N PRO A 245 -2.25 -26.94 16.49
CA PRO A 245 -3.41 -27.80 16.28
C PRO A 245 -3.08 -28.90 15.28
N ASP A 246 -2.90 -30.12 15.79
CA ASP A 246 -3.10 -31.36 15.04
C ASP A 246 -4.61 -31.61 14.92
N ILE A 247 -5.15 -31.54 13.70
CA ILE A 247 -6.54 -31.92 13.42
C ILE A 247 -6.52 -32.91 12.27
N GLY A 248 -6.77 -34.18 12.62
CA GLY A 248 -6.96 -35.28 11.69
C GLY A 248 -8.12 -35.03 10.73
N ILE A 249 -7.84 -35.19 9.44
CA ILE A 249 -8.82 -35.13 8.36
C ILE A 249 -9.64 -36.43 8.38
N GLN A 250 -10.89 -36.37 8.82
CA GLN A 250 -11.91 -37.33 8.40
C GLN A 250 -12.46 -36.86 7.06
N LYS A 251 -12.26 -37.71 6.05
CA LYS A 251 -12.73 -37.55 4.68
C LYS A 251 -14.22 -37.90 4.65
N ASP A 252 -15.08 -36.93 4.39
CA ASP A 252 -16.46 -37.20 3.95
C ASP A 252 -16.57 -36.71 2.50
N GLU A 253 -16.78 -37.65 1.58
CA GLU A 253 -16.95 -37.41 0.15
C GLU A 253 -18.44 -37.11 -0.11
N GLY A 254 -18.74 -35.91 -0.61
CA GLY A 254 -20.11 -35.52 -0.92
C GLY A 254 -20.26 -34.19 -1.67
N ASP A 255 -20.30 -34.30 -2.99
CA ASP A 255 -21.05 -33.48 -3.95
C ASP A 255 -20.60 -32.05 -4.30
N ALA A 256 -20.80 -31.73 -5.59
CA ALA A 256 -20.30 -30.59 -6.32
C ALA A 256 -21.11 -29.30 -6.05
N GLY A 257 -20.44 -28.28 -5.53
CA GLY A 257 -20.90 -26.89 -5.51
C GLY A 257 -19.69 -26.00 -5.21
N GLY A 258 -19.49 -24.94 -5.99
CA GLY A 258 -18.30 -24.08 -5.91
C GLY A 258 -17.98 -23.67 -4.46
N GLY A 259 -16.96 -24.30 -3.89
CA GLY A 259 -16.62 -24.12 -2.49
C GLY A 259 -16.14 -22.69 -2.26
N SER A 260 -16.87 -21.94 -1.44
CA SER A 260 -16.36 -20.75 -0.78
C SER A 260 -15.12 -21.17 -0.01
N GLY A 261 -13.93 -20.93 -0.57
CA GLY A 261 -12.70 -21.33 0.09
C GLY A 261 -12.59 -20.68 1.46
N GLU A 262 -12.09 -21.43 2.42
CA GLU A 262 -11.76 -20.91 3.73
C GLU A 262 -10.34 -20.31 3.73
N THR A 263 -10.13 -19.26 4.52
CA THR A 263 -8.81 -18.66 4.67
C THR A 263 -8.55 -18.27 6.11
N PHE A 264 -7.30 -18.42 6.56
CA PHE A 264 -6.88 -18.06 7.89
C PHE A 264 -6.11 -16.75 7.85
N ILE A 265 -6.53 -15.77 8.64
CA ILE A 265 -5.82 -14.52 8.84
C ILE A 265 -5.03 -14.61 10.14
N ARG A 266 -3.72 -14.39 10.05
CA ARG A 266 -2.84 -14.27 11.21
C ARG A 266 -2.82 -12.84 11.71
N THR A 267 -2.99 -12.65 13.01
CA THR A 267 -2.78 -11.35 13.67
C THR A 267 -1.75 -11.52 14.78
N ASP A 268 -0.68 -10.74 14.70
CA ASP A 268 0.41 -10.76 15.67
C ASP A 268 0.12 -9.66 16.73
N GLN A 269 -0.08 -10.05 17.98
CA GLN A 269 -0.34 -9.14 19.09
C GLN A 269 0.97 -8.58 19.69
N LEU A 270 0.86 -7.45 20.40
CA LEU A 270 2.01 -6.75 20.99
C LEU A 270 2.69 -7.52 22.14
N ASP A 271 1.99 -8.49 22.74
CA ASP A 271 2.51 -9.38 23.79
C ASP A 271 3.23 -10.62 23.23
N GLY A 272 3.33 -10.73 21.90
CA GLY A 272 3.93 -11.87 21.20
C GLY A 272 2.95 -13.01 20.94
N GLU A 273 1.68 -12.89 21.32
CA GLU A 273 0.66 -13.88 20.98
C GLU A 273 0.31 -13.82 19.49
N THR A 274 0.24 -14.99 18.86
CA THR A 274 -0.22 -15.14 17.47
C THR A 274 -1.62 -15.71 17.47
N ASP A 275 -2.58 -14.94 16.95
CA ASP A 275 -3.97 -15.39 16.79
C ASP A 275 -4.26 -15.71 15.31
N TRP A 276 -5.03 -16.77 15.07
CA TRP A 276 -5.43 -17.23 13.74
C TRP A 276 -6.95 -17.22 13.64
N LYS A 277 -7.49 -16.37 12.77
CA LYS A 277 -8.94 -16.26 12.54
C LYS A 277 -9.32 -16.88 11.21
N LEU A 278 -10.15 -17.92 11.26
CA LEU A 278 -10.81 -18.47 10.09
C LEU A 278 -11.81 -17.44 9.53
N ARG A 279 -11.73 -17.19 8.23
CA ARG A 279 -12.63 -16.34 7.46
C ARG A 279 -13.14 -17.13 6.27
N LEU A 280 -14.43 -16.98 6.02
CA LEU A 280 -15.09 -17.52 4.84
C LEU A 280 -15.26 -16.38 3.83
N ALA A 281 -15.15 -16.70 2.55
CA ALA A 281 -15.52 -15.77 1.48
C ALA A 281 -17.02 -15.43 1.60
N SER A 282 -17.36 -14.15 1.40
CA SER A 282 -18.73 -13.62 1.51
C SER A 282 -19.47 -13.59 0.18
#